data_AF-A0A946SRQ5-F1
#
_entry.id   AF-A0A946SRQ5-F1
#
_cell.length_a   1.000
_cell.length_b   1.000
_cell.length_c   1.000
_cell.angle_alpha   90.00
_cell.angle_beta   90.00
_cell.angle_gamma   90.00
#
_symmetry.space_group_name_H-M   'P 1'
#
loop_
_entity.id
_entity.type
_entity.pdbx_description
1 polymer ?
#
loop_
_entity_poly.entity_id
_entity_poly.type
_entity_poly.pdbx_seq_one_letter_code
_entity_poly.pdbx_strand_id
1 'polypeptide(L)'
;MNWTISPTGIVAAHFLCVDNGLDERASSRIAELVDLNWASSPLCEPFPDASPQPGRIDEIGAALVEGADALRQVGHNAIFAMLAVKALRMMPDAATVPRIDGVCAMIRSFTPWRDVEPDPDVDPPPFADAAAASRFILREASAAVDRFVGLGQGYAGHMLTFGQALVELAAMGDFGWAESCRTAFRKYVTVTRRGPEPESVPRPDHEPSDLRPTDSAYWERRGDNAVDIGHAFKYPYSYYDLLRRAGDPDLTGAWDEKAYHLF
;
A
#
# COMPACT_ATOMS: atom_id res chain seq x y z
N MET A 1 3.75 -18.65 9.34
CA MET A 1 2.68 -17.66 9.59
C MET A 1 1.80 -17.61 8.37
N ASN A 2 0.50 -17.93 8.51
CA ASN A 2 -0.48 -17.62 7.48
C ASN A 2 -0.70 -16.11 7.54
N TRP A 3 -0.21 -15.38 6.55
CA TRP A 3 -0.25 -13.92 6.45
C TRP A 3 -1.64 -13.39 6.05
N THR A 4 -2.71 -14.03 6.55
CA THR A 4 -4.08 -13.80 6.07
C THR A 4 -4.74 -12.55 6.63
N ILE A 5 -4.12 -11.81 7.55
CA ILE A 5 -4.67 -10.55 8.08
C ILE A 5 -3.52 -9.62 8.49
N SER A 6 -3.57 -8.34 8.12
CA SER A 6 -2.50 -7.35 8.40
C SER A 6 -3.02 -6.12 9.15
N PRO A 7 -2.35 -5.65 10.22
CA PRO A 7 -2.69 -4.39 10.91
C PRO A 7 -2.66 -3.18 9.96
N THR A 8 -1.87 -3.27 8.88
CA THR A 8 -1.79 -2.22 7.86
C THR A 8 -3.08 -2.03 7.06
N GLY A 9 -3.96 -3.03 7.02
CA GLY A 9 -5.29 -2.90 6.44
C GLY A 9 -6.17 -1.92 7.22
N ILE A 10 -6.18 -2.02 8.56
CA ILE A 10 -6.93 -1.11 9.46
C ILE A 10 -6.39 0.32 9.34
N VAL A 11 -5.07 0.47 9.37
CA VAL A 11 -4.42 1.78 9.24
C VAL A 11 -4.71 2.42 7.88
N ALA A 12 -4.65 1.64 6.80
CA ALA A 12 -5.00 2.13 5.47
C ALA A 12 -6.49 2.47 5.35
N ALA A 13 -7.39 1.72 6.02
CA ALA A 13 -8.82 2.05 6.06
C ALA A 13 -9.05 3.41 6.72
N HIS A 14 -8.38 3.67 7.85
CA HIS A 14 -8.44 4.99 8.50
C HIS A 14 -7.96 6.10 7.56
N PHE A 15 -6.75 5.98 6.98
CA PHE A 15 -6.21 7.00 6.09
C PHE A 15 -6.98 7.13 4.77
N LEU A 16 -7.62 6.06 4.29
CA LEU A 16 -8.55 6.15 3.17
C LEU A 16 -9.67 7.14 3.50
N CYS A 17 -10.32 6.97 4.66
CA CYS A 17 -11.41 7.85 5.09
C CYS A 17 -10.95 9.29 5.31
N VAL A 18 -9.86 9.50 6.05
CA VAL A 18 -9.46 10.87 6.47
C VAL A 18 -8.73 11.66 5.39
N ASP A 19 -7.92 11.02 4.54
CA ASP A 19 -7.08 11.72 3.57
C ASP A 19 -7.74 11.87 2.19
N ASN A 20 -8.83 11.15 1.91
CA ASN A 20 -9.48 11.12 0.58
C ASN A 20 -10.95 11.58 0.58
N GLY A 21 -11.39 12.23 1.66
CA GLY A 21 -12.67 12.95 1.67
C GLY A 21 -13.90 12.08 1.48
N LEU A 22 -13.89 10.86 2.04
CA LEU A 22 -15.05 9.97 2.01
C LEU A 22 -16.20 10.58 2.83
N ASP A 23 -17.43 10.41 2.37
CA ASP A 23 -18.59 10.83 3.14
C ASP A 23 -18.76 10.00 4.43
N GLU A 24 -19.60 10.50 5.34
CA GLU A 24 -19.84 9.87 6.64
C GLU A 24 -20.43 8.45 6.50
N ARG A 25 -21.22 8.20 5.45
CA ARG A 25 -21.86 6.90 5.22
C ARG A 25 -20.83 5.87 4.76
N ALA A 26 -19.98 6.21 3.81
CA ALA A 26 -18.85 5.39 3.36
C ALA A 26 -17.88 5.13 4.51
N SER A 27 -17.52 6.16 5.28
CA SER A 27 -16.61 6.04 6.43
C SER A 27 -17.19 5.13 7.51
N SER A 28 -18.48 5.28 7.84
CA SER A 28 -19.18 4.43 8.81
C SER A 28 -19.24 2.98 8.34
N ARG A 29 -19.49 2.76 7.04
CA ARG A 29 -19.52 1.41 6.46
C ARG A 29 -18.14 0.76 6.46
N ILE A 30 -17.07 1.52 6.20
CA ILE A 30 -15.69 1.01 6.32
C ILE A 30 -15.38 0.60 7.76
N ALA A 31 -15.78 1.40 8.76
CA ALA A 31 -15.60 1.06 10.17
C ALA A 31 -16.33 -0.24 10.54
N GLU A 32 -17.59 -0.38 10.10
CA GLU A 32 -18.35 -1.62 10.28
C GLU A 32 -17.65 -2.83 9.64
N LEU A 33 -17.10 -2.67 8.43
CA LEU A 33 -16.35 -3.74 7.76
C LEU A 33 -15.09 -4.15 8.54
N VAL A 34 -14.37 -3.18 9.10
CA VAL A 34 -13.22 -3.46 9.99
C VAL A 34 -13.66 -4.25 11.21
N ASP A 35 -14.78 -3.86 11.83
CA ASP A 35 -15.31 -4.54 13.01
C ASP A 35 -15.75 -5.97 12.71
N LEU A 36 -16.54 -6.16 11.65
CA LEU A 36 -17.05 -7.46 11.22
C LEU A 36 -15.92 -8.45 10.89
N ASN A 37 -14.84 -7.98 10.28
CA ASN A 37 -13.79 -8.85 9.77
C ASN A 37 -12.62 -9.04 10.75
N TRP A 38 -12.29 -8.03 11.57
CA TRP A 38 -11.03 -8.02 12.32
C TRP A 38 -11.15 -7.72 13.82
N ALA A 39 -12.18 -7.02 14.29
CA ALA A 39 -12.23 -6.60 15.71
C ALA A 39 -12.24 -7.77 16.70
N SER A 40 -12.83 -8.91 16.31
CA SER A 40 -12.84 -10.14 17.13
C SER A 40 -11.61 -11.04 16.93
N SER A 41 -10.70 -10.67 16.02
CA SER A 41 -9.53 -11.48 15.69
C SER A 41 -8.35 -11.20 16.62
N PRO A 42 -7.37 -12.11 16.72
CA PRO A 42 -6.13 -11.87 17.48
C PRO A 42 -5.35 -10.63 17.06
N LEU A 43 -5.62 -10.09 15.85
CA LEU A 43 -5.02 -8.85 15.39
C LEU A 43 -5.36 -7.65 16.29
N CYS A 44 -6.57 -7.63 16.83
CA CYS A 44 -7.11 -6.54 17.63
C CYS A 44 -7.04 -6.84 19.14
N GLU A 45 -6.34 -7.91 19.54
CA GLU A 45 -6.06 -8.14 20.96
C GLU A 45 -5.24 -6.97 21.54
N PRO A 46 -5.56 -6.54 22.78
CA PRO A 46 -4.85 -5.46 23.41
C PRO A 46 -3.37 -5.82 23.61
N PHE A 47 -2.49 -4.88 23.29
CA PHE A 47 -1.09 -5.00 23.69
C PHE A 47 -0.97 -4.81 25.20
N PRO A 48 0.04 -5.42 25.85
CA PRO A 48 0.35 -5.15 27.25
C PRO A 48 0.57 -3.65 27.48
N ASP A 49 0.16 -3.17 28.66
CA ASP A 49 0.46 -1.81 29.09
C ASP A 49 1.97 -1.57 29.07
N ALA A 50 2.39 -0.53 28.37
CA ALA A 50 3.78 -0.15 28.24
C ALA A 50 3.89 1.37 28.06
N SER A 51 4.94 1.98 28.62
CA SER A 51 5.17 3.40 28.45
C SER A 51 5.43 3.75 26.98
N PRO A 52 4.83 4.84 26.46
CA PRO A 52 5.13 5.34 25.13
C PRO A 52 6.61 5.72 24.99
N GLN A 53 7.20 5.42 23.84
CA GLN A 53 8.57 5.69 23.44
C GLN A 53 8.62 6.24 21.99
N PRO A 54 7.94 7.37 21.70
CA PRO A 54 7.84 7.89 20.33
C PRO A 54 9.21 8.22 19.71
N GLY A 55 10.24 8.52 20.51
CA GLY A 55 11.61 8.72 20.03
C GLY A 55 12.27 7.48 19.43
N ARG A 56 11.66 6.29 19.56
CA ARG A 56 12.15 5.04 18.96
C ARG A 56 11.51 4.73 17.59
N ILE A 57 10.59 5.56 17.08
CA ILE A 57 9.93 5.30 15.78
C ILE A 57 10.95 5.15 14.65
N ASP A 58 12.08 5.86 14.72
CA ASP A 58 13.14 5.82 13.69
C ASP A 58 13.82 4.44 13.57
N GLU A 59 13.68 3.56 14.57
CA GLU A 59 14.15 2.18 14.49
C GLU A 59 13.41 1.38 13.42
N ILE A 60 12.16 1.74 13.12
CA ILE A 60 11.38 1.15 12.02
C ILE A 60 12.02 1.48 10.68
N GLY A 61 12.49 2.73 10.52
CA GLY A 61 13.23 3.17 9.35
C GLY A 61 14.58 2.47 9.22
N ALA A 62 15.31 2.29 10.33
CA ALA A 62 16.54 1.52 10.34
C ALA A 62 16.30 0.05 9.91
N ALA A 63 15.25 -0.59 10.43
CA ALA A 63 14.87 -1.95 10.04
C ALA A 63 14.48 -2.05 8.56
N LEU A 64 13.88 -1.01 7.98
CA LEU A 64 13.59 -0.93 6.55
C LEU A 64 14.89 -0.90 5.72
N VAL A 65 15.85 -0.05 6.12
CA VAL A 65 17.14 0.14 5.41
C VAL A 65 17.98 -1.14 5.35
N GLU A 66 17.96 -1.98 6.39
CA GLU A 66 18.73 -3.24 6.48
C GLU A 66 18.51 -4.21 5.30
N GLY A 67 17.40 -4.08 4.55
CA GLY A 67 17.10 -4.94 3.41
C GLY A 67 16.38 -4.22 2.27
N ALA A 68 16.60 -2.91 2.12
CA ALA A 68 15.88 -2.05 1.20
C ALA A 68 16.24 -2.26 -0.28
N ASP A 69 17.38 -2.88 -0.57
CA ASP A 69 17.84 -3.17 -1.94
C ASP A 69 17.18 -4.43 -2.54
N ALA A 70 16.73 -5.36 -1.70
CA ALA A 70 16.03 -6.58 -2.11
C ALA A 70 14.53 -6.32 -2.29
N LEU A 71 13.95 -6.84 -3.37
CA LEU A 71 12.50 -6.80 -3.55
C LEU A 71 11.84 -7.81 -2.62
N ARG A 72 11.40 -7.37 -1.44
CA ARG A 72 10.79 -8.26 -0.43
C ARG A 72 9.29 -8.29 -0.55
N GLN A 73 8.73 -9.47 -0.87
CA GLN A 73 7.30 -9.70 -1.07
C GLN A 73 6.60 -8.51 -1.73
N VAL A 74 6.89 -8.24 -3.01
CA VAL A 74 6.26 -7.16 -3.80
C VAL A 74 6.33 -5.74 -3.19
N GLY A 75 7.24 -5.50 -2.23
CA GLY A 75 7.40 -4.21 -1.54
C GLY A 75 6.73 -4.13 -0.16
N HIS A 76 6.29 -5.26 0.42
CA HIS A 76 5.60 -5.28 1.72
C HIS A 76 6.41 -4.64 2.84
N ASN A 77 7.74 -4.79 2.87
CA ASN A 77 8.58 -4.16 3.87
C ASN A 77 8.40 -2.63 3.91
N ALA A 78 8.42 -1.97 2.75
CA ALA A 78 8.23 -0.52 2.65
C ALA A 78 6.79 -0.10 2.94
N ILE A 79 5.80 -0.83 2.40
CA ILE A 79 4.37 -0.55 2.63
C ILE A 79 4.04 -0.58 4.12
N PHE A 80 4.52 -1.61 4.81
CA PHE A 80 4.23 -1.81 6.23
C PHE A 80 5.02 -0.84 7.11
N ALA A 81 6.28 -0.56 6.78
CA ALA A 81 7.07 0.45 7.47
C ALA A 81 6.41 1.83 7.39
N MET A 82 6.02 2.26 6.18
CA MET A 82 5.37 3.56 5.98
C MET A 82 4.09 3.70 6.80
N LEU A 83 3.17 2.72 6.72
CA LEU A 83 1.90 2.80 7.43
C LEU A 83 2.10 2.79 8.95
N ALA A 84 3.05 1.99 9.46
CA ALA A 84 3.38 1.97 10.88
C ALA A 84 3.99 3.30 11.35
N VAL A 85 4.96 3.85 10.63
CA VAL A 85 5.58 5.16 10.95
C VAL A 85 4.53 6.25 10.96
N LYS A 86 3.68 6.34 9.91
CA LYS A 86 2.63 7.35 9.81
C LYS A 86 1.63 7.24 10.97
N ALA A 87 1.17 6.02 11.29
CA ALA A 87 0.23 5.80 12.38
C ALA A 87 0.82 6.12 13.76
N LEU A 88 2.06 5.71 14.03
CA LEU A 88 2.71 5.96 15.32
C LEU A 88 3.10 7.42 15.52
N ARG A 89 3.40 8.16 14.44
CA ARG A 89 3.58 9.62 14.51
C ARG A 89 2.27 10.36 14.74
N MET A 90 1.16 9.87 14.19
CA MET A 90 -0.18 10.40 14.44
C MET A 90 -0.66 10.11 15.87
N MET A 91 -0.31 8.95 16.42
CA MET A 91 -0.67 8.51 17.77
C MET A 91 0.60 8.17 18.58
N PRO A 92 1.37 9.16 19.05
CA PRO A 92 2.65 8.93 19.73
C PRO A 92 2.51 8.10 21.01
N ASP A 93 1.37 8.17 21.70
CA ASP A 93 1.08 7.33 22.87
C ASP A 93 0.97 5.83 22.51
N ALA A 94 0.68 5.52 21.25
CA ALA A 94 0.66 4.15 20.78
C ALA A 94 2.06 3.57 20.50
N ALA A 95 3.11 4.42 20.44
CA ALA A 95 4.47 4.03 20.09
C ALA A 95 5.20 3.37 21.27
N THR A 96 4.75 2.20 21.70
CA THR A 96 5.37 1.44 22.80
C THR A 96 6.46 0.50 22.31
N VAL A 97 7.36 0.10 23.21
CA VAL A 97 8.46 -0.83 22.89
C VAL A 97 7.98 -2.11 22.19
N PRO A 98 6.97 -2.86 22.70
CA PRO A 98 6.54 -4.10 22.06
C PRO A 98 5.99 -3.89 20.64
N ARG A 99 5.34 -2.74 20.39
CA ARG A 99 4.79 -2.42 19.06
C ARG A 99 5.89 -2.07 18.07
N ILE A 100 6.85 -1.23 18.47
CA ILE A 100 7.99 -0.85 17.63
C ILE A 100 8.83 -2.09 17.31
N ASP A 101 9.20 -2.88 18.33
CA ASP A 101 9.99 -4.10 18.16
C ASP A 101 9.26 -5.11 17.25
N GLY A 102 7.94 -5.26 17.43
CA GLY A 102 7.09 -6.11 16.60
C GLY A 102 7.05 -5.66 15.13
N VAL A 103 6.92 -4.36 14.88
CA VAL A 103 6.97 -3.81 13.51
C VAL A 103 8.34 -4.04 12.88
N CYS A 104 9.43 -3.78 13.60
CA CYS A 104 10.79 -4.03 13.12
C CYS A 104 11.02 -5.51 12.81
N ALA A 105 10.57 -6.42 13.68
CA ALA A 105 10.66 -7.86 13.44
C ALA A 105 9.86 -8.31 12.21
N MET A 106 8.65 -7.77 12.04
CA MET A 106 7.81 -8.04 10.87
C MET A 106 8.47 -7.57 9.57
N ILE A 107 9.01 -6.35 9.53
CA ILE A 107 9.72 -5.81 8.35
C ILE A 107 10.88 -6.73 7.93
N ARG A 108 11.68 -7.19 8.91
CA ARG A 108 12.81 -8.09 8.66
C ARG A 108 12.38 -9.49 8.19
N SER A 109 11.17 -9.93 8.57
CA SER A 109 10.65 -11.25 8.23
C SER A 109 10.25 -11.41 6.76
N PHE A 110 10.03 -10.30 6.04
CA PHE A 110 9.66 -10.36 4.63
C PHE A 110 10.82 -10.90 3.78
N THR A 111 10.55 -11.93 2.99
CA THR A 111 11.54 -12.61 2.17
C THR A 111 11.62 -12.01 0.77
N PRO A 112 12.76 -12.14 0.06
CA PRO A 112 12.87 -11.75 -1.35
C PRO A 112 11.79 -12.41 -2.23
N TRP A 113 11.36 -11.68 -3.26
CA TRP A 113 10.38 -12.08 -4.27
C TRP A 113 10.85 -11.57 -5.63
N ARG A 114 11.10 -12.50 -6.57
CA ARG A 114 11.61 -12.18 -7.92
C ARG A 114 12.72 -11.12 -7.90
N ASP A 115 13.76 -11.38 -7.11
CA ASP A 115 14.88 -10.46 -6.91
C ASP A 115 15.80 -10.47 -8.13
N VAL A 116 15.36 -9.79 -9.18
CA VAL A 116 16.06 -9.65 -10.47
C VAL A 116 16.91 -8.39 -10.47
N GLU A 117 17.89 -8.31 -11.36
CA GLU A 117 18.57 -7.04 -11.61
C GLU A 117 17.56 -6.03 -12.21
N PRO A 118 17.50 -4.78 -11.72
CA PRO A 118 16.70 -3.75 -12.35
C PRO A 118 17.08 -3.52 -13.81
N ASP A 119 16.07 -3.35 -14.66
CA ASP A 119 16.28 -2.88 -16.01
C ASP A 119 16.92 -1.46 -15.98
N PRO A 120 18.00 -1.22 -16.74
CA PRO A 120 18.66 0.09 -16.77
C PRO A 120 17.72 1.22 -17.21
N ASP A 121 16.69 0.94 -18.02
CA ASP A 121 15.70 1.91 -18.51
C ASP A 121 14.56 2.19 -17.50
N VAL A 122 14.60 1.55 -16.32
CA VAL A 122 13.72 1.86 -15.21
C VAL A 122 14.41 2.87 -14.31
N ASP A 123 14.04 4.13 -14.44
CA ASP A 123 14.54 5.22 -13.59
C ASP A 123 13.38 6.09 -13.08
N PRO A 124 12.83 5.80 -11.89
CA PRO A 124 11.78 6.63 -11.32
C PRO A 124 12.36 7.99 -10.90
N PRO A 125 11.58 9.08 -10.93
CA PRO A 125 11.99 10.35 -10.34
C PRO A 125 12.41 10.20 -8.86
N PRO A 126 13.16 11.16 -8.29
CA PRO A 126 13.36 11.24 -6.83
C PRO A 126 12.02 11.18 -6.10
N PHE A 127 11.89 10.37 -5.05
CA PHE A 127 10.61 10.23 -4.34
C PHE A 127 10.22 11.51 -3.59
N ALA A 128 11.18 12.39 -3.34
CA ALA A 128 10.96 13.74 -2.83
C ALA A 128 10.23 14.66 -3.84
N ASP A 129 10.33 14.41 -5.14
CA ASP A 129 9.48 15.05 -6.15
C ASP A 129 8.16 14.30 -6.23
N ALA A 130 7.29 14.55 -5.26
CA ALA A 130 6.04 13.81 -5.10
C ALA A 130 5.17 13.84 -6.37
N ALA A 131 5.14 14.95 -7.11
CA ALA A 131 4.32 15.05 -8.31
C ALA A 131 4.88 14.20 -9.46
N ALA A 132 6.20 14.29 -9.72
CA ALA A 132 6.82 13.50 -10.78
C ALA A 132 6.83 12.00 -10.45
N ALA A 133 7.17 11.64 -9.21
CA ALA A 133 7.18 10.25 -8.75
C ALA A 133 5.77 9.65 -8.83
N SER A 134 4.73 10.35 -8.36
CA SER A 134 3.36 9.85 -8.46
C SER A 134 2.91 9.64 -9.90
N ARG A 135 3.22 10.57 -10.82
CA ARG A 135 2.93 10.37 -12.26
C ARG A 135 3.63 9.14 -12.82
N PHE A 136 4.88 8.90 -12.46
CA PHE A 136 5.61 7.70 -12.88
C PHE A 136 4.92 6.43 -12.36
N ILE A 137 4.64 6.37 -11.06
CA ILE A 137 4.00 5.20 -10.41
C ILE A 137 2.64 4.91 -11.03
N LEU A 138 1.80 5.94 -11.20
CA LEU A 138 0.48 5.80 -11.79
C LEU A 138 0.53 5.31 -13.23
N ARG A 139 1.51 5.74 -14.04
CA ARG A 139 1.70 5.25 -15.41
C ARG A 139 2.13 3.79 -15.43
N GLU A 140 3.06 3.39 -14.57
CA GLU A 140 3.49 1.99 -14.46
C GLU A 140 2.34 1.08 -13.99
N ALA A 141 1.59 1.52 -12.98
CA ALA A 141 0.43 0.79 -12.48
C ALA A 141 -0.69 0.71 -13.54
N SER A 142 -0.93 1.80 -14.27
CA SER A 142 -1.90 1.88 -15.37
C SER A 142 -1.54 0.88 -16.48
N ALA A 143 -0.28 0.84 -16.90
CA ALA A 143 0.20 -0.12 -17.88
C ALA A 143 0.21 -1.56 -17.33
N ALA A 144 0.41 -1.76 -16.03
CA ALA A 144 0.32 -3.07 -15.40
C ALA A 144 -1.11 -3.61 -15.42
N VAL A 145 -2.14 -2.77 -15.26
CA VAL A 145 -3.54 -3.22 -15.47
C VAL A 145 -3.70 -3.83 -16.86
N ASP A 146 -3.27 -3.11 -17.90
CA ASP A 146 -3.43 -3.56 -19.29
C ASP A 146 -2.66 -4.86 -19.59
N ARG A 147 -1.47 -5.02 -19.01
CA ARG A 147 -0.60 -6.21 -19.21
C ARG A 147 -1.10 -7.47 -18.49
N PHE A 148 -1.83 -7.31 -17.39
CA PHE A 148 -2.17 -8.40 -16.47
C PHE A 148 -3.69 -8.65 -16.35
N VAL A 149 -4.48 -8.23 -17.33
CA VAL A 149 -5.91 -8.59 -17.43
C VAL A 149 -6.10 -10.10 -17.30
N GLY A 150 -7.04 -10.53 -16.46
CA GLY A 150 -7.32 -11.93 -16.14
C GLY A 150 -6.35 -12.59 -15.16
N LEU A 151 -5.45 -11.80 -14.55
CA LEU A 151 -4.52 -12.25 -13.50
C LEU A 151 -4.75 -11.53 -12.16
N GLY A 152 -5.85 -10.76 -12.06
CA GLY A 152 -6.28 -10.05 -10.87
C GLY A 152 -5.48 -8.78 -10.57
N GLN A 153 -5.94 -8.02 -9.58
CA GLN A 153 -5.43 -6.66 -9.34
C GLN A 153 -4.05 -6.56 -8.69
N GLY A 154 -3.42 -7.68 -8.34
CA GLY A 154 -2.23 -7.71 -7.48
C GLY A 154 -1.05 -6.88 -8.02
N TYR A 155 -0.74 -6.97 -9.31
CA TYR A 155 0.42 -6.28 -9.88
C TYR A 155 0.25 -4.76 -9.92
N ALA A 156 -0.91 -4.27 -10.34
CA ALA A 156 -1.20 -2.84 -10.33
C ALA A 156 -1.35 -2.30 -8.89
N GLY A 157 -2.06 -3.04 -8.02
CA GLY A 157 -2.26 -2.62 -6.63
C GLY A 157 -0.97 -2.56 -5.81
N HIS A 158 -0.05 -3.50 -6.00
CA HIS A 158 1.26 -3.44 -5.36
C HIS A 158 2.17 -2.37 -5.96
N MET A 159 2.07 -2.06 -7.26
CA MET A 159 2.75 -0.90 -7.84
C MET A 159 2.33 0.40 -7.14
N LEU A 160 1.02 0.58 -6.96
CA LEU A 160 0.46 1.75 -6.29
C LEU A 160 0.87 1.82 -4.81
N THR A 161 0.67 0.74 -4.07
CA THR A 161 0.96 0.74 -2.62
C THR A 161 2.45 0.85 -2.31
N PHE A 162 3.32 0.16 -3.07
CA PHE A 162 4.76 0.28 -2.88
C PHE A 162 5.24 1.68 -3.30
N GLY A 163 4.83 2.18 -4.46
CA GLY A 163 5.20 3.52 -4.91
C GLY A 163 4.73 4.62 -3.95
N GLN A 164 3.47 4.55 -3.49
CA GLN A 164 2.92 5.50 -2.52
C GLN A 164 3.66 5.45 -1.19
N ALA A 165 4.06 4.27 -0.72
CA ALA A 165 4.85 4.18 0.51
C ALA A 165 6.15 4.99 0.44
N LEU A 166 6.83 4.99 -0.71
CA LEU A 166 8.07 5.73 -0.90
C LEU A 166 7.84 7.25 -1.01
N VAL A 167 6.80 7.66 -1.74
CA VAL A 167 6.41 9.07 -1.85
C VAL A 167 5.95 9.62 -0.49
N GLU A 168 5.19 8.85 0.28
CA GLU A 168 4.70 9.23 1.60
C GLU A 168 5.84 9.32 2.62
N LEU A 169 6.76 8.35 2.67
CA LEU A 169 7.95 8.42 3.51
C LEU A 169 8.77 9.68 3.22
N ALA A 170 9.01 9.99 1.94
CA ALA A 170 9.68 11.21 1.55
C ALA A 170 8.89 12.47 1.97
N ALA A 171 7.57 12.48 1.81
CA ALA A 171 6.72 13.60 2.22
C ALA A 171 6.70 13.82 3.75
N MET A 172 6.91 12.77 4.54
CA MET A 172 7.07 12.86 6.01
C MET A 172 8.47 13.31 6.44
N GLY A 173 9.39 13.57 5.50
CA GLY A 173 10.78 13.98 5.76
C GLY A 173 11.79 12.84 5.80
N ASP A 174 11.37 11.59 5.59
CA ASP A 174 12.22 10.40 5.69
C ASP A 174 12.85 10.04 4.33
N PHE A 175 13.44 11.03 3.65
CA PHE A 175 13.96 10.91 2.28
C PHE A 175 14.97 9.78 2.13
N GLY A 176 15.87 9.62 3.11
CA GLY A 176 16.89 8.57 3.07
C GLY A 176 16.28 7.16 3.13
N TRP A 177 15.19 6.96 3.88
CA TRP A 177 14.50 5.67 3.96
C TRP A 177 13.76 5.37 2.65
N ALA A 178 13.07 6.36 2.08
CA ALA A 178 12.41 6.22 0.78
C ALA A 178 13.41 5.85 -0.33
N GLU A 179 14.52 6.61 -0.43
CA GLU A 179 15.52 6.39 -1.47
C GLU A 179 16.32 5.11 -1.27
N SER A 180 16.47 4.62 -0.04
CA SER A 180 17.10 3.31 0.20
C SER A 180 16.35 2.16 -0.49
N CYS A 181 15.03 2.30 -0.67
CA CYS A 181 14.18 1.32 -1.36
C CYS A 181 14.17 1.46 -2.90
N ARG A 182 14.88 2.44 -3.47
CA ARG A 182 14.85 2.72 -4.93
C ARG A 182 15.17 1.48 -5.75
N THR A 183 16.21 0.75 -5.40
CA THR A 183 16.60 -0.47 -6.13
C THR A 183 15.48 -1.49 -6.12
N ALA A 184 14.91 -1.82 -4.96
CA ALA A 184 13.78 -2.76 -4.86
C ALA A 184 12.56 -2.29 -5.67
N PHE A 185 12.24 -1.00 -5.67
CA PHE A 185 11.14 -0.46 -6.47
C PHE A 185 11.42 -0.62 -7.98
N ARG A 186 12.65 -0.34 -8.43
CA ARG A 186 13.04 -0.56 -9.83
C ARG A 186 12.94 -2.04 -10.23
N LYS A 187 13.29 -2.97 -9.33
CA LYS A 187 13.09 -4.42 -9.55
C LYS A 187 11.61 -4.74 -9.77
N TYR A 188 10.72 -4.15 -8.96
CA TYR A 188 9.29 -4.37 -9.10
C TYR A 188 8.76 -3.90 -10.46
N VAL A 189 9.10 -2.66 -10.85
CA VAL A 189 8.75 -2.11 -12.17
C VAL A 189 9.31 -2.98 -13.31
N THR A 190 10.54 -3.45 -13.17
CA THR A 190 11.17 -4.37 -14.13
C THR A 190 10.35 -5.65 -14.30
N VAL A 191 9.94 -6.28 -13.19
CA VAL A 191 9.11 -7.49 -13.21
C VAL A 191 7.76 -7.21 -13.86
N THR A 192 7.09 -6.10 -13.53
CA THR A 192 5.78 -5.78 -14.12
C THR A 192 5.87 -5.39 -15.60
N ARG A 193 6.97 -4.80 -16.06
CA ARG A 193 7.18 -4.47 -17.49
C ARG A 193 7.37 -5.72 -18.35
N ARG A 194 7.95 -6.79 -17.80
CA ARG A 194 8.09 -8.09 -18.50
C ARG A 194 6.75 -8.76 -18.81
N GLY A 195 5.69 -8.39 -18.08
CA GLY A 195 4.37 -8.98 -18.23
C GLY A 195 4.26 -10.37 -17.58
N PRO A 196 3.14 -11.08 -17.81
CA PRO A 196 2.88 -12.35 -17.17
C PRO A 196 3.77 -13.48 -17.70
N GLU A 197 4.18 -14.37 -16.81
CA GLU A 197 4.87 -15.62 -17.15
C GLU A 197 3.87 -16.64 -17.72
N PRO A 198 4.30 -17.57 -18.60
CA PRO A 198 3.42 -18.60 -19.16
C PRO A 198 2.69 -19.45 -18.10
N GLU A 199 3.30 -19.64 -16.94
CA GLU A 199 2.77 -20.41 -15.81
C GLU A 199 1.92 -19.57 -14.84
N SER A 200 1.64 -18.31 -15.18
CA SER A 200 0.83 -17.42 -14.34
C SER A 200 -0.57 -17.98 -14.14
N VAL A 201 -0.99 -18.06 -12.88
CA VAL A 201 -2.30 -18.61 -12.51
C VAL A 201 -3.39 -17.55 -12.77
N PRO A 202 -4.42 -17.86 -13.58
CA PRO A 202 -5.57 -16.99 -13.80
C PRO A 202 -6.27 -16.60 -12.51
N ARG A 203 -6.70 -15.34 -12.41
CA ARG A 203 -7.57 -14.84 -11.35
C ARG A 203 -8.66 -13.98 -11.97
N PRO A 204 -9.92 -14.12 -11.52
CA PRO A 204 -11.01 -13.33 -12.07
C PRO A 204 -10.76 -11.84 -11.80
N ASP A 205 -10.96 -11.03 -12.82
CA ASP A 205 -11.01 -9.58 -12.68
C ASP A 205 -12.36 -9.16 -12.08
N HIS A 206 -12.41 -7.94 -11.57
CA HIS A 206 -13.66 -7.31 -11.19
C HIS A 206 -14.53 -7.03 -12.43
N GLU A 207 -15.84 -7.16 -12.26
CA GLU A 207 -16.79 -6.74 -13.27
C GLU A 207 -16.73 -5.21 -13.49
N PRO A 208 -16.88 -4.73 -14.73
CA PRO A 208 -16.92 -3.30 -15.02
C PRO A 208 -17.93 -2.56 -14.15
N SER A 209 -17.50 -1.42 -13.59
CA SER A 209 -18.36 -0.62 -12.73
C SER A 209 -17.92 0.84 -12.63
N ASP A 210 -18.91 1.72 -12.52
CA ASP A 210 -18.70 3.15 -12.24
C ASP A 210 -18.62 3.48 -10.75
N LEU A 211 -18.92 2.52 -9.86
CA LEU A 211 -18.81 2.74 -8.41
C LEU A 211 -17.34 2.90 -8.03
N ARG A 212 -17.05 3.85 -7.14
CA ARG A 212 -15.71 4.15 -6.67
C ARG A 212 -15.63 3.99 -5.15
N PRO A 213 -14.46 3.67 -4.58
CA PRO A 213 -14.28 3.58 -3.13
C PRO A 213 -14.55 4.89 -2.36
N THR A 214 -14.72 6.01 -3.05
CA THR A 214 -15.22 7.28 -2.48
C THR A 214 -16.74 7.29 -2.29
N ASP A 215 -17.47 6.40 -2.97
CA ASP A 215 -18.93 6.33 -2.93
C ASP A 215 -19.40 5.31 -1.89
N SER A 216 -20.42 5.65 -1.09
CA SER A 216 -20.98 4.70 -0.12
C SER A 216 -21.54 3.44 -0.79
N ALA A 217 -22.13 3.58 -1.98
CA ALA A 217 -22.73 2.48 -2.74
C ALA A 217 -21.70 1.39 -3.13
N TYR A 218 -20.43 1.77 -3.31
CA TYR A 218 -19.35 0.83 -3.56
C TYR A 218 -19.19 -0.15 -2.38
N TRP A 219 -19.12 0.39 -1.16
CA TRP A 219 -18.93 -0.40 0.06
C TRP A 219 -20.15 -1.24 0.44
N GLU A 220 -21.34 -0.77 0.13
CA GLU A 220 -22.58 -1.53 0.29
C GLU A 220 -22.62 -2.73 -0.65
N ARG A 221 -22.31 -2.54 -1.93
CA ARG A 221 -22.27 -3.62 -2.92
C ARG A 221 -21.19 -4.66 -2.61
N ARG A 222 -20.07 -4.22 -2.02
CA ARG A 222 -18.95 -5.09 -1.65
C ARG A 222 -19.33 -6.17 -0.62
N GLY A 223 -20.37 -5.93 0.20
CA GLY A 223 -20.85 -6.88 1.20
C GLY A 223 -19.89 -7.04 2.39
N ASP A 224 -20.21 -7.98 3.29
CA ASP A 224 -19.60 -8.04 4.63
C ASP A 224 -18.24 -8.73 4.72
N ASN A 225 -17.87 -9.62 3.79
CA ASN A 225 -16.71 -10.52 3.92
C ASN A 225 -15.55 -10.24 2.94
N ALA A 226 -15.48 -9.03 2.37
CA ALA A 226 -14.69 -8.76 1.17
C ALA A 226 -13.48 -7.84 1.39
N VAL A 227 -12.97 -7.73 2.62
CA VAL A 227 -11.81 -6.86 2.94
C VAL A 227 -10.46 -7.60 2.98
N ASP A 228 -10.48 -8.94 2.95
CA ASP A 228 -9.31 -9.83 2.86
C ASP A 228 -8.15 -9.39 3.78
N ILE A 229 -6.92 -9.29 3.28
CA ILE A 229 -5.74 -8.83 4.02
C ILE A 229 -5.59 -7.30 4.02
N GLY A 230 -6.68 -6.58 3.71
CA GLY A 230 -6.76 -5.14 3.63
C GLY A 230 -6.46 -4.54 2.25
N HIS A 231 -6.36 -5.34 1.18
CA HIS A 231 -6.20 -4.80 -0.18
C HIS A 231 -7.36 -3.89 -0.60
N ALA A 232 -8.57 -4.20 -0.13
CA ALA A 232 -9.76 -3.38 -0.31
C ALA A 232 -9.58 -1.94 0.15
N PHE A 233 -8.68 -1.68 1.11
CA PHE A 233 -8.40 -0.35 1.63
C PHE A 233 -7.08 0.23 1.12
N LYS A 234 -6.02 -0.59 1.13
CA LYS A 234 -4.67 -0.15 0.73
C LYS A 234 -4.62 0.35 -0.72
N TYR A 235 -5.26 -0.38 -1.65
CA TYR A 235 -5.24 -0.01 -3.06
C TYR A 235 -5.94 1.33 -3.34
N PRO A 236 -7.19 1.57 -2.90
CA PRO A 236 -7.79 2.88 -3.08
C PRO A 236 -7.09 3.99 -2.31
N TYR A 237 -6.60 3.74 -1.08
CA TYR A 237 -5.84 4.74 -0.32
C TYR A 237 -4.63 5.24 -1.13
N SER A 238 -3.81 4.32 -1.63
CA SER A 238 -2.64 4.66 -2.43
C SER A 238 -3.02 5.27 -3.78
N TYR A 239 -4.06 4.78 -4.44
CA TYR A 239 -4.56 5.32 -5.71
C TYR A 239 -4.93 6.80 -5.61
N TYR A 240 -5.82 7.16 -4.69
CA TYR A 240 -6.30 8.53 -4.55
C TYR A 240 -5.21 9.49 -4.05
N ASP A 241 -4.34 9.04 -3.14
CA ASP A 241 -3.20 9.84 -2.70
C ASP A 241 -2.25 10.16 -3.86
N LEU A 242 -1.90 9.16 -4.67
CA LEU A 242 -1.03 9.34 -5.83
C LEU A 242 -1.67 10.25 -6.88
N LEU A 243 -2.96 10.10 -7.19
CA LEU A 243 -3.68 10.99 -8.12
C LEU A 243 -3.63 12.44 -7.66
N ARG A 244 -3.96 12.69 -6.38
CA ARG A 244 -3.93 14.04 -5.79
C ARG A 244 -2.53 14.66 -5.87
N ARG A 245 -1.47 13.88 -5.60
CA ARG A 245 -0.08 14.33 -5.68
C ARG A 245 0.37 14.58 -7.12
N ALA A 246 -0.05 13.75 -8.06
CA ALA A 246 0.31 13.85 -9.48
C ALA A 246 -0.23 15.12 -10.14
N GLY A 247 -1.46 15.52 -9.78
CA GLY A 247 -2.12 16.72 -10.31
C GLY A 247 -2.25 16.71 -11.83
N ASP A 248 -2.47 15.54 -12.42
CA ASP A 248 -2.45 15.29 -13.88
C ASP A 248 -3.84 14.80 -14.33
N PRO A 249 -4.72 15.69 -14.83
CA PRO A 249 -6.09 15.34 -15.19
C PRO A 249 -6.20 14.29 -16.30
N ASP A 250 -5.27 14.31 -17.26
CA ASP A 250 -5.25 13.33 -18.35
C ASP A 250 -4.96 11.93 -17.82
N LEU A 251 -4.05 11.83 -16.85
CA LEU A 251 -3.74 10.58 -16.16
C LEU A 251 -4.90 10.10 -15.30
N THR A 252 -5.63 11.01 -14.65
CA THR A 252 -6.88 10.68 -13.92
C THR A 252 -7.91 10.09 -14.87
N GLY A 253 -8.17 10.73 -16.01
CA GLY A 253 -9.13 10.23 -17.00
C GLY A 253 -8.76 8.84 -17.54
N ALA A 254 -7.48 8.62 -17.84
CA ALA A 254 -6.98 7.31 -18.28
C ALA A 254 -7.13 6.21 -17.22
N TRP A 255 -7.12 6.57 -15.94
CA TRP A 255 -7.35 5.64 -14.85
C TRP A 255 -8.83 5.37 -14.61
N ASP A 256 -9.69 6.36 -14.74
CA ASP A 256 -11.13 6.21 -14.51
C ASP A 256 -11.74 5.14 -15.42
N GLU A 257 -11.23 4.97 -16.64
CA GLU A 257 -11.66 3.93 -17.59
C GLU A 257 -11.37 2.50 -17.11
N LYS A 258 -10.37 2.31 -16.24
CA LYS A 258 -9.89 0.98 -15.82
C LYS A 258 -9.78 0.79 -14.31
N ALA A 259 -10.23 1.77 -13.52
CA ALA A 259 -10.18 1.72 -12.06
C ALA A 259 -10.93 0.51 -11.49
N TYR A 260 -11.95 0.01 -12.19
CA TYR A 260 -12.67 -1.22 -11.80
C TYR A 260 -11.74 -2.44 -11.77
N HIS A 261 -10.68 -2.51 -12.58
CA HIS A 261 -9.70 -3.59 -12.49
C HIS A 261 -8.93 -3.60 -11.17
N LEU A 262 -8.97 -2.51 -10.40
CA LEU A 262 -8.27 -2.38 -9.12
C LEU A 262 -9.19 -2.65 -7.91
N PHE A 263 -10.45 -2.24 -7.96
CA PHE A 263 -11.37 -2.27 -6.81
C PHE A 263 -12.84 -2.45 -7.15
#